data_AF-A0A956U158-F1
#
_entry.id   AF-A0A956U158-F1
#
_cell.length_a   1.000
_cell.length_b   1.000
_cell.length_c   1.000
_cell.angle_alpha   90.00
_cell.angle_beta   90.00
_cell.angle_gamma   90.00
#
_symmetry.space_group_name_H-M   'P 1'
#
loop_
_entity.id
_entity.type
_entity.pdbx_description
1 polymer ?
#
loop_
_entity_poly.entity_id
_entity_poly.type
_entity_poly.pdbx_seq_one_letter_code
_entity_poly.pdbx_strand_id
1 'polypeptide(L)'
;MRCGGRFTSGPGSFITRSIGLLFFAAVLAGCDSQGGNDLTLNGRVLGGGEPVRESTVTLYEAGSASPAEEIGSGITNSSGQFEIKFGRPSGDGIIYAVARGGIPAGKSAVNGAIALLAVIGDVDRRPESITINELTTIASVWTNAQFMAGDSISGNFVGVRNAALNVGNLVNIETGRLGWVVQNAVNGTETTALAELNTLGNILAECVTLSPSDSCKNLFEAVAPPGSRMPEDTLAAAHSIALNPWHNV
;
A
#
# COMPACT_ATOMS: atom_id res chain seq x y z
N MET A 1 24.91 59.84 -41.35
CA MET A 1 25.87 59.04 -42.15
C MET A 1 25.08 57.86 -42.73
N ARG A 2 24.34 58.01 -43.85
CA ARG A 2 24.75 57.87 -45.26
C ARG A 2 25.71 56.70 -45.54
N CYS A 3 25.16 55.66 -46.21
CA CYS A 3 25.65 54.92 -47.39
C CYS A 3 24.99 53.52 -47.37
N GLY A 4 24.34 52.98 -48.41
CA GLY A 4 24.08 53.40 -49.78
C GLY A 4 23.27 52.28 -50.46
N GLY A 5 22.38 52.63 -51.39
CA GLY A 5 21.62 51.68 -52.21
C GLY A 5 22.06 51.69 -53.68
N ARG A 6 21.70 50.64 -54.43
CA ARG A 6 21.53 50.64 -55.91
C ARG A 6 20.72 49.40 -56.32
N PHE A 7 19.44 49.58 -56.71
CA PHE A 7 18.84 49.49 -58.06
C PHE A 7 19.19 48.19 -58.83
N THR A 8 18.20 47.41 -59.29
CA THR A 8 17.51 47.66 -60.57
C THR A 8 16.02 47.27 -60.58
N SER A 9 15.21 48.07 -61.27
CA SER A 9 13.80 47.81 -61.62
C SER A 9 13.70 47.57 -63.13
N GLY A 10 13.13 46.44 -63.56
CA GLY A 10 12.73 46.18 -64.95
C GLY A 10 11.20 46.28 -65.12
N PRO A 11 10.68 46.66 -66.30
CA PRO A 11 9.24 46.83 -66.52
C PRO A 11 8.60 45.57 -67.14
N GLY A 12 7.32 45.39 -66.82
CA GLY A 12 6.36 44.75 -67.74
C GLY A 12 5.97 43.31 -67.41
N SER A 13 4.72 43.14 -66.98
CA SER A 13 3.68 42.41 -67.74
C SER A 13 2.65 41.81 -66.78
N PHE A 14 1.39 42.19 -67.00
CA PHE A 14 0.23 41.66 -66.30
C PHE A 14 0.00 40.21 -66.68
N ILE A 15 0.08 39.29 -65.71
CA ILE A 15 -0.52 37.97 -65.82
C ILE A 15 -1.28 37.67 -64.53
N THR A 16 -2.60 37.78 -64.63
CA THR A 16 -3.57 37.34 -63.63
C THR A 16 -3.43 35.85 -63.41
N ARG A 17 -3.02 35.41 -62.21
CA ARG A 17 -3.13 34.01 -61.78
C ARG A 17 -3.59 33.93 -60.34
N SER A 18 -4.80 33.40 -60.19
CA SER A 18 -5.46 33.02 -58.94
C SER A 18 -4.54 32.15 -58.08
N ILE A 19 -4.32 32.53 -56.81
CA ILE A 19 -3.64 31.69 -55.82
C ILE A 19 -4.65 31.43 -54.70
N GLY A 20 -4.98 30.14 -54.55
CA GLY A 20 -5.97 29.63 -53.62
C GLY A 20 -5.54 29.71 -52.16
N LEU A 21 -6.57 29.73 -51.30
CA LEU A 21 -6.47 29.65 -49.86
C LEU A 21 -5.70 28.39 -49.41
N LEU A 22 -4.72 28.58 -48.51
CA LEU A 22 -4.18 27.53 -47.65
C LEU A 22 -4.60 27.83 -46.22
N PHE A 23 -5.66 27.16 -45.75
CA PHE A 23 -6.02 27.08 -44.34
C PHE A 23 -5.03 26.14 -43.65
N PHE A 24 -4.15 26.68 -42.81
CA PHE A 24 -3.33 25.90 -41.88
C PHE A 24 -4.18 25.59 -40.63
N ALA A 25 -4.79 24.40 -40.59
CA ALA A 25 -5.42 23.89 -39.38
C ALA A 25 -4.33 23.31 -38.46
N ALA A 26 -3.98 24.04 -37.39
CA ALA A 26 -3.15 23.53 -36.32
C ALA A 26 -3.97 22.56 -35.46
N VAL A 27 -3.72 21.26 -35.62
CA VAL A 27 -4.28 20.23 -34.74
C VAL A 27 -3.40 20.19 -33.48
N LEU A 28 -3.87 20.81 -32.40
CA LEU A 28 -3.33 20.58 -31.06
C LEU A 28 -3.76 19.18 -30.62
N ALA A 29 -2.88 18.20 -30.78
CA ALA A 29 -3.02 16.90 -30.13
C ALA A 29 -2.80 17.10 -28.63
N GLY A 30 -3.89 17.21 -27.87
CA GLY A 30 -3.84 17.04 -26.41
C GLY A 30 -3.55 15.58 -26.11
N CYS A 31 -2.46 15.30 -25.42
CA CYS A 31 -2.30 14.01 -24.74
C CYS A 31 -3.24 14.02 -23.53
N ASP A 32 -4.42 13.42 -23.68
CA ASP A 32 -5.20 12.95 -22.54
C ASP A 32 -4.41 11.80 -21.90
N SER A 33 -3.72 12.08 -20.79
CA SER A 33 -3.27 11.03 -19.89
C SER A 33 -4.48 10.51 -19.13
N GLN A 34 -5.23 9.59 -19.74
CA GLN A 34 -6.22 8.81 -19.01
C GLN A 34 -5.48 7.90 -18.04
N GLY A 35 -5.36 8.33 -16.78
CA GLY A 35 -5.18 7.41 -15.65
C GLY A 35 -6.45 6.59 -15.50
N GLY A 36 -6.62 5.57 -16.34
CA GLY A 36 -7.77 4.68 -16.27
C GLY A 36 -7.69 3.82 -15.01
N ASN A 37 -8.82 3.59 -14.34
CA ASN A 37 -8.95 2.57 -13.29
C ASN A 37 -9.10 1.19 -13.95
N ASP A 38 -8.02 0.71 -14.55
CA ASP A 38 -7.96 -0.49 -15.38
C ASP A 38 -7.60 -1.75 -14.59
N LEU A 39 -7.09 -1.60 -13.36
CA LEU A 39 -6.79 -2.70 -12.47
C LEU A 39 -7.82 -2.81 -11.35
N THR A 40 -7.97 -4.03 -10.84
CA THR A 40 -8.78 -4.33 -9.66
C THR A 40 -7.98 -5.17 -8.69
N LEU A 41 -8.09 -4.84 -7.40
CA LEU A 41 -7.60 -5.65 -6.29
C LEU A 41 -8.82 -6.10 -5.49
N ASN A 42 -8.99 -7.41 -5.41
CA ASN A 42 -9.98 -8.02 -4.51
C ASN A 42 -9.30 -8.45 -3.22
N GLY A 43 -10.07 -8.59 -2.17
CA GLY A 43 -9.57 -9.22 -0.97
C GLY A 43 -10.60 -9.32 0.13
N ARG A 44 -10.11 -9.65 1.33
CA ARG A 44 -10.90 -9.67 2.55
C ARG A 44 -10.08 -9.19 3.74
N VAL A 45 -10.77 -8.62 4.72
CA VAL A 45 -10.21 -8.30 6.04
C VAL A 45 -10.74 -9.30 7.04
N LEU A 46 -9.83 -9.96 7.77
CA LEU A 46 -10.16 -10.89 8.84
C LEU A 46 -9.57 -10.42 10.17
N GLY A 47 -10.31 -10.67 11.24
CA GLY A 47 -9.90 -10.46 12.62
C GLY A 47 -10.20 -11.71 13.44
N GLY A 48 -9.18 -12.30 14.07
CA GLY A 48 -9.28 -13.60 14.74
C GLY A 48 -9.74 -14.73 13.81
N GLY A 49 -9.48 -14.61 12.51
CA GLY A 49 -9.93 -15.54 11.48
C GLY A 49 -11.36 -15.30 10.95
N GLU A 50 -12.11 -14.36 11.51
CA GLU A 50 -13.49 -14.05 11.13
C GLU A 50 -13.60 -12.71 10.39
N PRO A 51 -14.65 -12.49 9.58
CA PRO A 51 -14.81 -11.25 8.81
C PRO A 51 -14.85 -9.97 9.65
N VAL A 52 -14.17 -8.93 9.20
CA VAL A 52 -14.34 -7.54 9.67
C VAL A 52 -15.10 -6.76 8.60
N ARG A 53 -16.36 -6.40 8.89
CA ARG A 53 -17.19 -5.61 7.97
C ARG A 53 -16.98 -4.11 8.18
N GLU A 54 -17.32 -3.30 7.18
CA GLU A 54 -17.27 -1.84 7.24
C GLU A 54 -15.86 -1.29 7.57
N SER A 55 -14.82 -2.07 7.29
CA SER A 55 -13.42 -1.64 7.40
C SER A 55 -13.04 -0.86 6.14
N THR A 56 -12.38 0.29 6.31
CA THR A 56 -11.88 1.07 5.18
C THR A 56 -10.53 0.50 4.75
N VAL A 57 -10.43 0.04 3.51
CA VAL A 57 -9.20 -0.51 2.93
C VAL A 57 -8.63 0.49 1.95
N THR A 58 -7.40 0.92 2.18
CA THR A 58 -6.69 1.88 1.31
C THR A 58 -5.49 1.19 0.69
N LEU A 59 -5.35 1.32 -0.62
CA LEU A 59 -4.26 0.79 -1.43
C LEU A 59 -3.27 1.90 -1.72
N TYR A 60 -1.99 1.62 -1.50
CA TYR A 60 -0.90 2.56 -1.66
C TYR A 60 0.15 2.06 -2.64
N GLU A 61 0.78 2.98 -3.37
CA GLU A 61 2.07 2.77 -4.04
C GLU A 61 3.22 3.27 -3.13
N ALA A 62 4.28 2.48 -3.02
CA ALA A 62 5.53 2.84 -2.34
C ALA A 62 6.75 2.40 -3.14
N GLY A 63 7.93 2.96 -2.84
CA GLY A 63 9.18 2.58 -3.51
C GLY A 63 9.94 3.73 -4.16
N SER A 64 9.49 4.97 -3.94
CA SER A 64 10.33 6.15 -4.10
C SER A 64 10.83 6.64 -2.74
N ALA A 65 11.77 7.59 -2.73
CA ALA A 65 12.20 8.27 -1.50
C ALA A 65 11.10 9.18 -0.91
N SER A 66 10.00 9.39 -1.64
CA SER A 66 8.84 10.14 -1.16
C SER A 66 7.92 9.23 -0.33
N PRO A 67 7.05 9.81 0.52
CA PRO A 67 5.99 9.07 1.18
C PRO A 67 5.11 8.32 0.17
N ALA A 68 4.54 7.20 0.61
CA ALA A 68 3.61 6.42 -0.20
C ALA A 68 2.40 7.24 -0.66
N GLU A 69 1.92 6.94 -1.86
CA GLU A 69 0.76 7.60 -2.47
C GLU A 69 -0.46 6.69 -2.41
N GLU A 70 -1.62 7.21 -2.00
CA GLU A 70 -2.89 6.49 -2.10
C GLU A 70 -3.30 6.38 -3.58
N ILE A 71 -3.52 5.16 -4.05
CA ILE A 71 -3.90 4.87 -5.44
C ILE A 71 -5.32 4.31 -5.57
N GLY A 72 -6.00 4.07 -4.46
CA GLY A 72 -7.40 3.66 -4.43
C GLY A 72 -7.86 3.20 -3.05
N SER A 73 -9.17 3.13 -2.85
CA SER A 73 -9.76 2.68 -1.60
C SER A 73 -11.10 1.97 -1.80
N GLY A 74 -11.52 1.23 -0.80
CA GLY A 74 -12.76 0.46 -0.75
C GLY A 74 -13.19 0.18 0.68
N ILE A 75 -14.41 -0.35 0.86
CA ILE A 75 -14.95 -0.68 2.18
C ILE A 75 -15.36 -2.15 2.18
N THR A 76 -15.07 -2.86 3.26
CA THR A 76 -15.45 -4.27 3.38
C THR A 76 -16.96 -4.44 3.55
N ASN A 77 -17.51 -5.43 2.85
CA ASN A 77 -18.91 -5.84 3.00
C ASN A 77 -19.13 -6.71 4.25
N SER A 78 -20.36 -7.24 4.43
CA SER A 78 -20.72 -8.11 5.56
C SER A 78 -19.89 -9.39 5.67
N SER A 79 -19.33 -9.85 4.56
CA SER A 79 -18.43 -11.02 4.49
C SER A 79 -16.96 -10.63 4.62
N GLY A 80 -16.66 -9.37 4.98
CA GLY A 80 -15.31 -8.84 5.12
C GLY A 80 -14.60 -8.61 3.79
N GLN A 81 -15.27 -8.80 2.65
CA GLN A 81 -14.66 -8.70 1.33
C GLN A 81 -14.65 -7.26 0.83
N PHE A 82 -13.61 -6.88 0.11
CA PHE A 82 -13.48 -5.58 -0.55
C PHE A 82 -13.08 -5.74 -2.02
N GLU A 83 -13.38 -4.70 -2.80
CA GLU A 83 -12.91 -4.50 -4.18
C GLU A 83 -12.35 -3.06 -4.26
N ILE A 84 -11.16 -2.90 -4.82
CA ILE A 84 -10.54 -1.60 -5.09
C ILE A 84 -10.20 -1.54 -6.57
N LYS A 85 -10.71 -0.51 -7.26
CA LYS A 85 -10.31 -0.18 -8.62
C LYS A 85 -9.24 0.90 -8.58
N PHE A 86 -8.18 0.72 -9.34
CA PHE A 86 -7.05 1.63 -9.35
C PHE A 86 -6.37 1.63 -10.72
N GLY A 87 -5.70 2.73 -11.05
CA GLY A 87 -4.86 2.79 -12.23
C GLY A 87 -3.50 2.19 -11.99
N ARG A 88 -2.90 1.63 -13.04
CA ARG A 88 -1.53 1.14 -12.96
C ARG A 88 -0.58 2.26 -12.47
N PRO A 89 0.14 2.05 -11.37
CA PRO A 89 1.11 3.04 -10.90
C PRO A 89 2.24 3.23 -11.92
N SER A 90 2.69 4.48 -12.09
CA SER A 90 3.71 4.83 -13.09
C SER A 90 5.15 4.57 -12.61
N GLY A 91 5.34 4.42 -11.29
CA GLY A 91 6.62 4.13 -10.70
C GLY A 91 6.96 2.63 -10.75
N ASP A 92 8.23 2.32 -10.51
CA ASP A 92 8.70 0.94 -10.40
C ASP A 92 8.35 0.30 -9.04
N GLY A 93 7.54 0.96 -8.21
CA GLY A 93 7.29 0.64 -6.81
C GLY A 93 6.57 -0.68 -6.50
N ILE A 94 6.37 -0.93 -5.21
CA ILE A 94 5.48 -1.96 -4.68
C ILE A 94 4.12 -1.36 -4.34
N ILE A 95 3.11 -2.21 -4.25
CA ILE A 95 1.82 -1.86 -3.68
C ILE A 95 1.59 -2.56 -2.34
N TYR A 96 0.84 -1.93 -1.45
CA TYR A 96 0.42 -2.48 -0.17
C TYR A 96 -0.95 -1.92 0.24
N ALA A 97 -1.69 -2.67 1.04
CA ALA A 97 -3.01 -2.29 1.51
C ALA A 97 -3.05 -2.15 3.03
N VAL A 98 -3.75 -1.14 3.53
CA VAL A 98 -4.02 -0.92 4.94
C VAL A 98 -5.52 -0.93 5.19
N ALA A 99 -6.00 -1.81 6.07
CA ALA A 99 -7.38 -1.85 6.52
C ALA A 99 -7.50 -1.15 7.88
N ARG A 100 -8.38 -0.16 7.99
CA ARG A 100 -8.61 0.64 9.21
C ARG A 100 -10.05 0.55 9.69
N GLY A 101 -10.21 0.42 11.00
CA GLY A 101 -11.50 0.34 11.66
C GLY A 101 -12.32 -0.88 11.23
N GLY A 102 -13.65 -0.73 11.32
CA GLY A 102 -14.62 -1.76 11.00
C GLY A 102 -15.21 -2.45 12.24
N ILE A 103 -16.11 -3.39 11.99
CA ILE A 103 -16.87 -4.11 13.01
C ILE A 103 -16.49 -5.59 12.94
N PRO A 104 -15.78 -6.12 13.95
CA PRO A 104 -15.46 -7.54 14.04
C PRO A 104 -16.71 -8.42 14.10
N ALA A 105 -16.57 -9.68 13.67
CA ALA A 105 -17.65 -10.66 13.77
C ALA A 105 -18.19 -10.78 15.20
N GLY A 106 -19.52 -10.91 15.32
CA GLY A 106 -20.19 -10.97 16.62
C GLY A 106 -20.24 -9.64 17.39
N LYS A 107 -19.73 -8.53 16.83
CA LYS A 107 -19.79 -7.19 17.44
C LYS A 107 -20.78 -6.27 16.71
N SER A 108 -21.21 -5.25 17.44
CA SER A 108 -22.13 -4.20 16.97
C SER A 108 -21.48 -2.81 16.87
N ALA A 109 -20.34 -2.60 17.53
CA ALA A 109 -19.63 -1.33 17.54
C ALA A 109 -18.34 -1.39 16.71
N VAL A 110 -18.01 -0.28 16.06
CA VAL A 110 -16.75 -0.10 15.34
C VAL A 110 -15.59 -0.19 16.33
N ASN A 111 -14.55 -0.95 15.97
CA ASN A 111 -13.28 -0.97 16.67
C ASN A 111 -12.30 -0.02 15.96
N GLY A 112 -12.15 1.20 16.48
CA GLY A 112 -11.25 2.21 15.91
C GLY A 112 -9.76 1.87 16.05
N ALA A 113 -9.38 0.91 16.89
CA ALA A 113 -8.00 0.50 17.09
C ALA A 113 -7.47 -0.45 15.99
N ILE A 114 -8.35 -0.92 15.09
CA ILE A 114 -7.95 -1.80 13.99
C ILE A 114 -7.18 -0.99 12.95
N ALA A 115 -5.92 -1.36 12.75
CA ALA A 115 -5.12 -1.05 11.58
C ALA A 115 -4.30 -2.29 11.19
N LEU A 116 -4.60 -2.88 10.04
CA LEU A 116 -3.96 -4.12 9.56
C LEU A 116 -3.30 -3.87 8.20
N LEU A 117 -2.15 -4.47 7.98
CA LEU A 117 -1.29 -4.26 6.82
C LEU A 117 -1.13 -5.54 5.99
N ALA A 118 -1.13 -5.40 4.68
CA ALA A 118 -0.65 -6.42 3.75
C ALA A 118 0.24 -5.77 2.68
N VAL A 119 1.55 -6.03 2.74
CA VAL A 119 2.49 -5.70 1.67
C VAL A 119 2.38 -6.75 0.58
N ILE A 120 2.01 -6.31 -0.63
CA ILE A 120 1.67 -7.19 -1.76
C ILE A 120 2.89 -7.38 -2.66
N GLY A 121 3.66 -6.32 -2.91
CA GLY A 121 4.86 -6.34 -3.76
C GLY A 121 4.61 -5.72 -5.14
N ASP A 122 5.31 -6.22 -6.16
CA ASP A 122 5.22 -5.70 -7.52
C ASP A 122 3.78 -5.81 -8.06
N VAL A 123 3.23 -4.70 -8.60
CA VAL A 123 1.84 -4.64 -9.11
C VAL A 123 1.52 -5.73 -10.14
N ASP A 124 2.48 -6.12 -10.97
CA ASP A 124 2.32 -7.17 -12.00
C ASP A 124 2.27 -8.59 -11.47
N ARG A 125 2.76 -8.79 -10.24
CA ARG A 125 2.85 -10.10 -9.60
C ARG A 125 1.83 -10.26 -8.48
N ARG A 126 0.94 -9.28 -8.31
CA ARG A 126 -0.14 -9.34 -7.31
C ARG A 126 -1.06 -10.54 -7.61
N PRO A 127 -1.54 -11.25 -6.58
CA PRO A 127 -2.55 -12.27 -6.77
C PRO A 127 -3.91 -11.64 -7.11
N GLU A 128 -4.86 -12.47 -7.55
CA GLU A 128 -6.23 -12.03 -7.84
C GLU A 128 -6.98 -11.52 -6.60
N SER A 129 -6.63 -12.06 -5.43
CA SER A 129 -7.23 -11.72 -4.15
C SER A 129 -6.21 -11.81 -3.01
N ILE A 130 -6.32 -10.91 -2.03
CA ILE A 130 -5.48 -10.91 -0.82
C ILE A 130 -6.31 -11.06 0.45
N THR A 131 -5.68 -11.50 1.52
CA THR A 131 -6.21 -11.44 2.88
C THR A 131 -5.40 -10.41 3.67
N ILE A 132 -6.09 -9.49 4.35
CA ILE A 132 -5.51 -8.57 5.32
C ILE A 132 -5.93 -9.05 6.71
N ASN A 133 -4.96 -9.51 7.51
CA ASN A 133 -5.20 -9.99 8.87
C ASN A 133 -3.97 -9.76 9.76
N GLU A 134 -4.00 -10.31 10.97
CA GLU A 134 -2.92 -10.18 11.95
C GLU A 134 -1.60 -10.77 11.45
N LEU A 135 -1.62 -11.95 10.84
CA LEU A 135 -0.41 -12.59 10.34
C LEU A 135 0.20 -11.80 9.18
N THR A 136 -0.61 -11.34 8.22
CA THR A 136 -0.08 -10.50 7.13
C THR A 136 0.46 -9.18 7.65
N THR A 137 -0.14 -8.64 8.72
CA THR A 137 0.33 -7.43 9.39
C THR A 137 1.71 -7.66 10.01
N ILE A 138 1.87 -8.70 10.84
CA ILE A 138 3.16 -9.01 11.48
C ILE A 138 4.23 -9.28 10.41
N ALA A 139 3.95 -10.09 9.40
CA ALA A 139 4.93 -10.37 8.35
C ALA A 139 5.33 -9.12 7.56
N SER A 140 4.35 -8.29 7.20
CA SER A 140 4.61 -7.04 6.47
C SER A 140 5.44 -6.07 7.31
N VAL A 141 5.08 -5.92 8.59
CA VAL A 141 5.80 -5.04 9.52
C VAL A 141 7.23 -5.52 9.74
N TRP A 142 7.46 -6.79 10.07
CA TRP A 142 8.81 -7.28 10.39
C TRP A 142 9.77 -7.19 9.20
N THR A 143 9.27 -7.42 7.99
CA THR A 143 10.10 -7.34 6.78
C THR A 143 10.36 -5.90 6.33
N ASN A 144 9.49 -4.95 6.68
CA ASN A 144 9.55 -3.56 6.22
C ASN A 144 9.81 -2.53 7.32
N ALA A 145 10.03 -2.93 8.59
CA ALA A 145 10.03 -2.04 9.76
C ALA A 145 10.91 -0.79 9.60
N GLN A 146 12.10 -0.94 9.00
CA GLN A 146 13.04 0.15 8.76
C GLN A 146 12.60 1.16 7.68
N PHE A 147 11.64 0.78 6.84
CA PHE A 147 11.07 1.61 5.76
C PHE A 147 9.72 2.22 6.13
N MET A 148 9.20 1.90 7.31
CA MET A 148 7.90 2.37 7.78
C MET A 148 8.03 3.65 8.62
N ALA A 149 7.14 4.59 8.37
CA ALA A 149 6.85 5.73 9.22
C ALA A 149 5.33 5.82 9.41
N GLY A 150 4.84 5.24 10.52
CA GLY A 150 3.40 4.98 10.67
C GLY A 150 2.95 3.90 9.69
N ASP A 151 1.94 4.19 8.88
CA ASP A 151 1.48 3.31 7.79
C ASP A 151 2.17 3.58 6.45
N SER A 152 2.96 4.64 6.34
CA SER A 152 3.67 4.97 5.09
C SER A 152 4.95 4.15 4.96
N ILE A 153 5.07 3.39 3.87
CA ILE A 153 6.31 2.73 3.46
C ILE A 153 7.05 3.64 2.47
N SER A 154 8.30 3.98 2.76
CA SER A 154 9.14 4.82 1.90
C SER A 154 10.61 4.46 2.01
N GLY A 155 11.40 4.78 0.99
CA GLY A 155 12.84 4.48 0.98
C GLY A 155 13.38 4.26 -0.41
N ASN A 156 14.63 3.83 -0.51
CA ASN A 156 15.19 3.50 -1.82
C ASN A 156 14.46 2.30 -2.42
N PHE A 157 14.11 2.40 -3.70
CA PHE A 157 13.31 1.41 -4.41
C PHE A 157 13.79 -0.04 -4.19
N VAL A 158 15.08 -0.29 -4.38
CA VAL A 158 15.66 -1.64 -4.26
C VAL A 158 15.49 -2.21 -2.85
N GLY A 159 15.66 -1.38 -1.82
CA GLY A 159 15.52 -1.81 -0.43
C GLY A 159 14.07 -2.17 -0.09
N VAL A 160 13.14 -1.27 -0.42
CA VAL A 160 11.70 -1.48 -0.23
C VAL A 160 11.21 -2.72 -0.97
N ARG A 161 11.63 -2.90 -2.23
CA ARG A 161 11.26 -4.07 -3.02
C ARG A 161 11.82 -5.37 -2.42
N ASN A 162 13.08 -5.38 -2.00
CA ASN A 162 13.68 -6.56 -1.35
C ASN A 162 12.97 -6.90 -0.03
N ALA A 163 12.59 -5.90 0.76
CA ALA A 163 11.78 -6.11 1.96
C ALA A 163 10.43 -6.74 1.64
N ALA A 164 9.70 -6.20 0.65
CA ALA A 164 8.42 -6.74 0.21
C ALA A 164 8.53 -8.21 -0.28
N LEU A 165 9.59 -8.58 -1.00
CA LEU A 165 9.82 -9.95 -1.47
C LEU A 165 9.99 -10.97 -0.34
N ASN A 166 10.31 -10.53 0.89
CA ASN A 166 10.46 -11.42 2.04
C ASN A 166 9.14 -11.70 2.78
N VAL A 167 8.07 -10.95 2.51
CA VAL A 167 6.75 -11.15 3.16
C VAL A 167 6.24 -12.56 2.92
N GLY A 168 6.38 -13.05 1.67
CA GLY A 168 5.96 -14.39 1.25
C GLY A 168 6.64 -15.55 1.99
N ASN A 169 7.80 -15.31 2.62
CA ASN A 169 8.48 -16.32 3.43
C ASN A 169 7.74 -16.55 4.76
N LEU A 170 7.12 -15.50 5.31
CA LEU A 170 6.43 -15.56 6.61
C LEU A 170 4.95 -15.86 6.47
N VAL A 171 4.31 -15.39 5.39
CA VAL A 171 2.87 -15.57 5.14
C VAL A 171 2.56 -15.84 3.68
N ASN A 172 1.46 -16.55 3.44
CA ASN A 172 0.80 -16.57 2.14
C ASN A 172 -0.27 -15.46 2.13
N ILE A 173 -0.05 -14.41 1.35
CA ILE A 173 -0.92 -13.21 1.34
C ILE A 173 -2.32 -13.49 0.77
N GLU A 174 -2.51 -14.50 -0.08
CA GLU A 174 -3.82 -14.86 -0.64
C GLU A 174 -4.72 -15.46 0.45
N THR A 175 -4.15 -16.39 1.22
CA THR A 175 -4.88 -17.13 2.25
C THR A 175 -4.89 -16.42 3.61
N GLY A 176 -3.90 -15.55 3.87
CA GLY A 176 -3.66 -14.93 5.18
C GLY A 176 -3.06 -15.90 6.21
N ARG A 177 -2.52 -17.04 5.76
CA ARG A 177 -1.95 -18.07 6.64
C ARG A 177 -0.42 -17.97 6.66
N LEU A 178 0.19 -18.70 7.59
CA LEU A 178 1.65 -18.86 7.66
C LEU A 178 2.23 -19.31 6.31
N GLY A 179 3.39 -18.76 5.99
CA GLY A 179 4.18 -19.10 4.80
C GLY A 179 4.85 -20.46 4.97
N TRP A 180 5.25 -21.08 3.86
CA TRP A 180 5.85 -22.41 3.90
C TRP A 180 7.24 -22.40 4.54
N VAL A 181 8.00 -21.30 4.43
CA VAL A 181 9.36 -21.20 4.97
C VAL A 181 9.34 -21.25 6.49
N VAL A 182 8.46 -20.49 7.14
CA VAL A 182 8.34 -20.49 8.63
C VAL A 182 7.72 -21.78 9.17
N GLN A 183 7.04 -22.57 8.32
CA GLN A 183 6.46 -23.86 8.70
C GLN A 183 7.40 -25.04 8.46
N ASN A 184 8.55 -24.84 7.80
CA ASN A 184 9.52 -25.93 7.61
C ASN A 184 10.18 -26.31 8.94
N ALA A 185 10.79 -27.50 9.03
CA ALA A 185 11.35 -27.98 10.30
C ALA A 185 12.36 -27.00 10.93
N VAL A 186 13.24 -26.44 10.11
CA VAL A 186 14.33 -25.54 10.52
C VAL A 186 13.81 -24.24 11.12
N ASN A 187 12.81 -23.61 10.50
CA ASN A 187 12.25 -22.33 10.97
C ASN A 187 10.99 -22.50 11.84
N GLY A 188 10.50 -23.73 11.96
CA GLY A 188 9.25 -24.08 12.62
C GLY A 188 9.48 -24.71 13.98
N THR A 189 9.75 -26.02 14.00
CA THR A 189 9.86 -26.80 15.24
C THR A 189 11.26 -26.80 15.83
N GLU A 190 12.28 -26.49 15.04
CA GLU A 190 13.68 -26.45 15.48
C GLU A 190 14.12 -25.06 15.95
N THR A 191 13.28 -24.04 15.77
CA THR A 191 13.49 -22.65 16.24
C THR A 191 12.22 -22.09 16.85
N THR A 192 12.25 -20.84 17.36
CA THR A 192 11.09 -20.17 17.96
C THR A 192 10.31 -19.31 16.99
N ALA A 193 10.75 -19.15 15.73
CA ALA A 193 10.19 -18.18 14.80
C ALA A 193 8.68 -18.40 14.53
N LEU A 194 8.27 -19.66 14.36
CA LEU A 194 6.85 -20.00 14.22
C LEU A 194 6.02 -19.67 15.49
N ALA A 195 6.58 -19.96 16.67
CA ALA A 195 5.90 -19.69 17.94
C ALA A 195 5.77 -18.18 18.18
N GLU A 196 6.81 -17.40 17.88
CA GLU A 196 6.82 -15.94 17.97
C GLU A 196 5.80 -15.31 17.03
N LEU A 197 5.78 -15.72 15.76
CA LEU A 197 4.83 -15.20 14.76
C LEU A 197 3.37 -15.48 15.16
N ASN A 198 3.08 -16.68 15.65
CA ASN A 198 1.74 -17.02 16.14
C ASN A 198 1.39 -16.23 17.41
N THR A 199 2.33 -16.03 18.32
CA THR A 199 2.10 -15.28 19.56
C THR A 199 1.75 -13.83 19.26
N LEU A 200 2.52 -13.18 18.38
CA LEU A 200 2.26 -11.82 17.94
C LEU A 200 0.92 -11.70 17.20
N GLY A 201 0.62 -12.67 16.33
CA GLY A 201 -0.68 -12.76 15.66
C GLY A 201 -1.85 -12.85 16.65
N ASN A 202 -1.72 -13.68 17.68
CA ASN A 202 -2.74 -13.83 18.72
C ASN A 202 -2.92 -12.56 19.56
N ILE A 203 -1.82 -11.89 19.91
CA ILE A 203 -1.85 -10.60 20.63
C ILE A 203 -2.61 -9.55 19.83
N LEU A 204 -2.34 -9.42 18.52
CA LEU A 204 -3.10 -8.51 17.66
C LEU A 204 -4.57 -8.95 17.53
N ALA A 205 -4.82 -10.26 17.42
CA ALA A 205 -6.18 -10.77 17.23
C ALA A 205 -7.09 -10.48 18.42
N GLU A 206 -6.55 -10.51 19.63
CA GLU A 206 -7.29 -10.10 20.84
C GLU A 206 -7.70 -8.63 20.77
N CYS A 207 -6.78 -7.75 20.35
CA CYS A 207 -7.09 -6.33 20.16
C CYS A 207 -8.12 -6.11 19.02
N VAL A 208 -7.99 -6.82 17.90
CA VAL A 208 -8.92 -6.71 16.76
C VAL A 208 -10.33 -7.18 17.12
N THR A 209 -10.46 -8.35 17.74
CA THR A 209 -11.77 -9.03 17.94
C THR A 209 -12.58 -8.49 19.11
N LEU A 210 -11.96 -7.79 20.06
CA LEU A 210 -12.64 -7.21 21.23
C LEU A 210 -12.92 -5.72 21.00
N SER A 211 -14.15 -5.26 21.28
CA SER A 211 -14.55 -3.85 21.13
C SER A 211 -15.57 -3.41 22.20
N PRO A 212 -15.34 -2.30 22.93
CA PRO A 212 -14.03 -1.68 23.20
C PRO A 212 -13.22 -2.60 24.11
N SER A 213 -11.91 -2.78 23.86
CA SER A 213 -11.11 -3.74 24.63
C SER A 213 -10.05 -3.09 25.49
N ASP A 214 -10.02 -3.50 26.76
CA ASP A 214 -8.88 -3.23 27.65
C ASP A 214 -7.60 -3.86 27.09
N SER A 215 -7.70 -4.93 26.30
CA SER A 215 -6.57 -5.63 25.67
C SER A 215 -5.78 -4.76 24.69
N CYS A 216 -6.43 -3.97 23.83
CA CYS A 216 -5.71 -3.01 22.97
C CYS A 216 -4.95 -1.98 23.79
N LYS A 217 -5.57 -1.43 24.83
CA LYS A 217 -4.95 -0.44 25.70
C LYS A 217 -3.72 -1.02 26.40
N ASN A 218 -3.85 -2.22 26.99
CA ASN A 218 -2.74 -2.90 27.64
C ASN A 218 -1.59 -3.19 26.67
N LEU A 219 -1.90 -3.62 25.45
CA LEU A 219 -0.90 -3.81 24.40
C LEU A 219 -0.18 -2.50 24.08
N PHE A 220 -0.91 -1.42 23.85
CA PHE A 220 -0.33 -0.14 23.45
C PHE A 220 0.56 0.45 24.55
N GLU A 221 0.14 0.34 25.81
CA GLU A 221 0.98 0.70 26.97
C GLU A 221 2.24 -0.17 27.06
N ALA A 222 2.12 -1.47 26.84
CA ALA A 222 3.23 -2.43 26.93
C ALA A 222 4.21 -2.36 25.75
N VAL A 223 3.91 -1.67 24.66
CA VAL A 223 4.80 -1.59 23.50
C VAL A 223 5.26 -0.18 23.21
N ALA A 224 5.12 0.74 24.17
CA ALA A 224 5.62 2.10 24.10
C ALA A 224 6.93 2.23 24.91
N PRO A 225 8.11 2.18 24.26
CA PRO A 225 9.38 2.44 24.93
C PRO A 225 9.40 3.79 25.66
N PRO A 226 10.23 3.94 26.71
CA PRO A 226 10.38 5.23 27.38
C PRO A 226 10.71 6.36 26.41
N GLY A 227 9.87 7.41 26.42
CA GLY A 227 10.04 8.58 25.56
C GLY A 227 9.42 8.50 24.16
N SER A 228 8.78 7.37 23.79
CA SER A 228 8.01 7.29 22.55
C SER A 228 6.55 7.71 22.76
N ARG A 229 5.85 8.01 21.66
CA ARG A 229 4.38 8.12 21.68
C ARG A 229 3.79 6.72 21.84
N MET A 230 2.72 6.62 22.63
CA MET A 230 1.94 5.39 22.73
C MET A 230 1.24 5.11 21.39
N PRO A 231 1.25 3.85 20.89
CA PRO A 231 0.46 3.47 19.73
C PRO A 231 -1.04 3.74 19.92
N GLU A 232 -1.72 4.01 18.82
CA GLU A 232 -3.17 4.25 18.80
C GLU A 232 -3.93 3.17 18.02
N ASP A 233 -3.20 2.30 17.32
CA ASP A 233 -3.75 1.20 16.53
C ASP A 233 -2.81 -0.02 16.52
N THR A 234 -3.33 -1.15 16.03
CA THR A 234 -2.60 -2.42 15.94
C THR A 234 -1.37 -2.38 15.03
N LEU A 235 -1.36 -1.53 14.00
CA LEU A 235 -0.25 -1.42 13.07
C LEU A 235 0.93 -0.68 13.72
N ALA A 236 0.65 0.45 14.38
CA ALA A 236 1.64 1.20 15.15
C ALA A 236 2.18 0.37 16.32
N ALA A 237 1.34 -0.44 16.96
CA ALA A 237 1.77 -1.37 18.01
C ALA A 237 2.74 -2.42 17.47
N ALA A 238 2.39 -3.09 16.36
CA ALA A 238 3.25 -4.07 15.71
C ALA A 238 4.59 -3.45 15.27
N HIS A 239 4.56 -2.24 14.70
CA HIS A 239 5.77 -1.53 14.26
C HIS A 239 6.68 -1.17 15.45
N SER A 240 6.09 -0.73 16.57
CA SER A 240 6.86 -0.42 17.78
C SER A 240 7.56 -1.66 18.34
N ILE A 241 6.90 -2.82 18.37
CA ILE A 241 7.51 -4.10 18.77
C ILE A 241 8.69 -4.42 17.85
N ALA A 242 8.47 -4.35 16.53
CA ALA A 242 9.50 -4.70 15.55
C ALA A 242 10.75 -3.81 15.62
N LEU A 243 10.60 -2.52 15.95
CA LEU A 243 11.72 -1.61 16.13
C LEU A 243 12.40 -1.73 17.51
N ASN A 244 11.68 -2.26 18.51
CA ASN A 244 12.16 -2.32 19.89
C ASN A 244 12.05 -3.73 20.48
N PRO A 245 12.69 -4.75 19.87
CA PRO A 245 12.58 -6.14 20.32
C PRO A 245 13.21 -6.41 21.69
N TRP A 246 13.87 -5.42 22.30
CA TRP A 246 14.43 -5.48 23.66
C TRP A 246 13.42 -5.04 24.73
N HIS A 247 12.35 -4.35 24.33
CA HIS A 247 11.41 -3.75 25.27
C HIS A 247 10.46 -4.83 25.83
N ASN A 248 10.38 -4.93 27.16
CA ASN A 248 9.59 -5.93 27.89
C ASN A 248 9.97 -7.39 27.61
N VAL A 249 11.28 -7.63 27.45
CA VAL A 249 11.91 -8.96 27.34
C VAL A 249 12.82 -9.23 28.54
#